data_AF-A0A1I0UFP1-F1
#
_entry.id   AF-A0A1I0UFP1-F1
#
_cell.length_a   1.000
_cell.length_b   1.000
_cell.length_c   1.000
_cell.angle_alpha   90.00
_cell.angle_beta   90.00
_cell.angle_gamma   90.00
#
_symmetry.space_group_name_H-M   'P 1'
#
loop_
_entity.id
_entity.type
_entity.pdbx_description
1 polymer ?
#
loop_
_entity_poly.entity_id
_entity_poly.type
_entity_poly.pdbx_seq_one_letter_code
_entity_poly.pdbx_strand_id
1 'polypeptide(L)' 'MNTKLHALCDSLGRPLDLLVTAGQVSDYIGARAPLGGLPKVEWLLGDRGYDA' A
#
# COMPACT_ATOMS: atom_id res chain seq x y z
N MET A 1 7.89 -5.62 19.32
CA MET A 1 6.89 -6.04 18.32
C MET A 1 6.69 -4.86 17.39
N ASN A 2 6.96 -5.01 16.09
CA ASN A 2 6.88 -3.91 15.13
C ASN A 2 5.60 -4.00 14.30
N THR A 3 5.19 -2.88 13.74
CA THR A 3 4.06 -2.75 12.82
C THR A 3 4.52 -2.05 11.55
N LYS A 4 3.82 -2.32 10.45
CA LYS A 4 4.01 -1.63 9.17
C LYS A 4 2.72 -0.93 8.78
N LEU A 5 2.84 0.25 8.19
CA LEU A 5 1.72 1.02 7.63
C LEU A 5 1.86 1.05 6.12
N HIS A 6 0.86 0.51 5.42
CA HIS A 6 0.75 0.55 3.97
C HIS A 6 -0.26 1.64 3.61
N ALA A 7 0.13 2.56 2.74
CA ALA A 7 -0.73 3.66 2.31
C ALA A 7 -0.96 3.59 0.81
N LEU A 8 -2.23 3.57 0.43
CA LEU A 8 -2.64 3.81 -0.95
C LEU A 8 -2.97 5.29 -1.07
N CYS A 9 -2.29 5.99 -1.99
CA CYS A 9 -2.46 7.42 -2.16
C CYS A 9 -2.87 7.76 -3.60
N ASP A 10 -3.55 8.90 -3.74
CA ASP A 10 -3.75 9.47 -5.07
C ASP A 10 -2.48 10.14 -5.62
N SER A 11 -2.59 10.72 -6.82
CA SER A 11 -1.47 11.39 -7.50
C SER A 11 -0.91 12.61 -6.76
N LEU A 12 -1.61 13.15 -5.77
CA LEU A 12 -1.15 14.26 -4.93
C LEU A 12 -0.57 13.76 -3.59
N GLY A 13 -0.50 12.45 -3.39
CA GLY A 13 -0.04 11.86 -2.14
C GLY A 13 -1.08 11.87 -1.02
N ARG A 14 -2.35 12.15 -1.32
CA ARG A 14 -3.42 12.10 -0.30
C ARG A 14 -3.79 10.65 -0.02
N PRO A 15 -3.83 10.21 1.25
CA PRO A 15 -4.22 8.84 1.57
C PRO A 15 -5.66 8.56 1.15
N LEU A 16 -5.85 7.51 0.36
CA LEU A 16 -7.15 6.93 -0.01
C LEU A 16 -7.52 5.77 0.90
N ASP A 17 -6.52 4.97 1.29
CA ASP A 17 -6.69 3.85 2.22
C ASP A 17 -5.39 3.60 3.00
N LEU A 18 -5.54 3.06 4.22
CA LEU A 18 -4.45 2.79 5.15
C LEU A 18 -4.63 1.38 5.75
N LEU A 19 -3.60 0.55 5.61
CA LEU A 19 -3.58 -0.79 6.18
C LEU A 19 -2.42 -0.94 7.16
N VAL A 20 -2.75 -1.30 8.39
CA VAL A 20 -1.75 -1.66 9.41
C VAL A 20 -1.58 -3.17 9.44
N THR A 21 -0.33 -3.63 9.38
CA THR A 21 0.04 -5.05 9.46
C THR A 21 1.10 -5.28 10.53
N ALA A 22 1.22 -6.53 10.98
CA ALA A 22 2.37 -6.93 11.80
C ALA A 22 3.67 -6.74 11.00
N GLY A 23 4.74 -6.32 11.67
CA GLY A 23 6.00 -5.96 11.00
C GLY A 23 6.69 -7.11 10.26
N GLN A 24 6.28 -8.35 10.49
CA GLN A 24 6.77 -9.54 9.79
C GLN A 24 6.03 -9.81 8.48
N VAL A 25 4.94 -9.08 8.19
CA VAL A 25 4.20 -9.21 6.94
C VAL A 25 5.04 -8.64 5.79
N SER A 26 5.08 -9.37 4.68
CA SER A 26 5.73 -8.94 3.43
C SER A 26 5.07 -7.66 2.90
N ASP A 27 5.89 -6.72 2.46
CA ASP A 27 5.42 -5.46 1.89
C ASP A 27 4.68 -5.68 0.57
N TYR A 28 5.09 -6.68 -0.22
CA TYR A 28 4.34 -7.07 -1.42
C TYR A 28 2.89 -7.48 -1.10
N ILE A 29 2.71 -8.28 -0.03
CA ILE A 29 1.38 -8.69 0.42
C ILE A 29 0.61 -7.48 0.98
N GLY A 30 1.26 -6.66 1.81
CA GLY A 30 0.68 -5.47 2.42
C GLY A 30 0.23 -4.42 1.40
N ALA A 31 1.04 -4.17 0.36
CA ALA A 31 0.75 -3.22 -0.71
C ALA A 31 -0.37 -3.70 -1.65
N ARG A 32 -0.54 -5.02 -1.81
CA ARG A 32 -1.60 -5.59 -2.65
C ARG A 32 -2.97 -5.59 -1.97
N ALA A 33 -3.01 -5.70 -0.64
CA ALA A 33 -4.24 -5.81 0.12
C ALA A 33 -5.25 -4.66 -0.10
N PRO A 34 -4.88 -3.36 -0.11
CA PRO A 34 -5.84 -2.27 -0.30
C PRO A 34 -6.35 -2.15 -1.75
N LEU A 35 -5.79 -2.88 -2.73
CA LEU A 35 -6.17 -2.75 -4.13
C LEU A 35 -7.61 -3.21 -4.43
N GLY A 36 -8.20 -4.05 -3.57
CA GLY A 36 -9.55 -4.57 -3.77
C GLY A 36 -10.67 -3.52 -3.67
N GLY A 37 -10.41 -2.38 -3.03
CA GLY A 37 -11.38 -1.29 -2.85
C GLY A 37 -11.25 -0.14 -3.85
N LEU A 38 -10.33 -0.23 -4.80
CA LEU A 38 -10.02 0.89 -5.70
C LEU A 38 -11.13 1.11 -6.75
N PRO A 39 -11.50 2.39 -7.03
CA PRO A 39 -12.25 2.69 -8.23
C PRO A 39 -11.42 2.33 -9.47
N LYS A 40 -12.07 2.25 -10.64
CA LYS A 40 -11.36 1.98 -11.89
C LYS A 40 -10.29 3.05 -12.13
N VAL A 41 -9.04 2.62 -12.17
CA VAL A 41 -7.86 3.46 -12.45
C VAL A 41 -7.15 2.95 -13.70
N GLU A 42 -6.54 3.86 -14.46
CA GLU A 42 -5.83 3.53 -15.69
C GLU A 42 -4.44 2.93 -15.42
N TRP A 43 -3.78 3.40 -14.37
CA TRP A 43 -2.47 2.93 -13.92
C TRP A 43 -2.30 3.13 -12.42
N LEU A 44 -1.44 2.31 -11.82
CA LEU A 44 -0.99 2.42 -10.43
C LEU A 44 0.54 2.50 -10.42
N LEU A 45 1.07 3.37 -9.55
CA LEU A 45 2.49 3.48 -9.31
C LEU A 45 2.85 2.73 -8.02
N GLY A 46 3.69 1.70 -8.13
CA GLY A 46 4.25 1.03 -6.97
C GLY A 46 5.37 1.83 -6.32
N ASP A 47 5.57 1.64 -5.01
CA ASP A 47 6.72 2.21 -4.31
C ASP A 47 8.02 1.60 -4.87
N ARG A 48 9.00 2.45 -5.16
CA ARG A 48 10.32 2.08 -5.68
C ARG A 48 11.39 1.97 -4.59
N GLY A 49 11.09 2.41 -3.37
CA GLY A 49 12.05 2.47 -2.27
C GLY A 49 12.26 1.16 -1.53
N TYR A 50 11.54 0.09 -1.89
CA TYR A 50 11.51 -1.15 -1.12
C TYR A 50 12.08 -2.35 -1.86
N ASP A 51 12.83 -3.18 -1.13
CA ASP A 51 13.28 -4.49 -1.59
C ASP A 51 12.09 -5.46 -1.47
N ALA A 52 11.67 -6.03 -2.60
CA ALA A 52 10.47 -6.87 -2.71
C ALA A 52 10.72 -8.31 -2.25
#